data_AF-A0A0D7K5F1-F1
#
_entry.id   AF-A0A0D7K5F1-F1
#
_cell.length_a   1.000
_cell.length_b   1.000
_cell.length_c   1.000
_cell.angle_alpha   90.00
_cell.angle_beta   90.00
_cell.angle_gamma   90.00
#
_symmetry.space_group_name_H-M   'P 1'
#
loop_
_entity.id
_entity.type
_entity.pdbx_description
1 polymer ?
#
loop_
_entity_poly.entity_id
_entity_poly.type
_entity_poly.pdbx_seq_one_letter_code
_entity_poly.pdbx_strand_id
1 'polypeptide(L)'
;QMLLYTHPFNDARAARGLPAINSFWVHGTGALPPGLTAPAQPPQVADALRAPALREDWRAWASAWNALDAGPVAELLRQAEQGQPVRLTLSGEHSAQTFHTAPLGLVQRIQRFLRPQRFMDMREQL
;
A
#
# COMPACT_ATOMS: atom_id res chain seq x y z
N GLN A 1 18.11 -5.13 -30.51
CA GLN A 1 19.25 -5.99 -30.10
C GLN A 1 18.71 -7.18 -29.31
N MET A 2 18.99 -8.42 -29.75
CA MET A 2 18.50 -9.68 -29.16
C MET A 2 19.35 -10.13 -27.96
N LEU A 3 19.42 -9.30 -26.90
CA LEU A 3 20.32 -9.53 -25.77
C LEU A 3 20.05 -10.87 -25.03
N LEU A 4 18.79 -11.32 -25.01
CA LEU A 4 18.40 -12.51 -24.25
C LEU A 4 18.57 -13.82 -25.03
N TYR A 5 18.71 -13.78 -26.35
CA TYR A 5 18.72 -14.99 -27.16
C TYR A 5 19.98 -15.84 -26.94
N THR A 6 21.14 -15.20 -26.84
CA THR A 6 22.44 -15.87 -26.64
C THR A 6 22.89 -15.85 -25.17
N HIS A 7 21.96 -15.63 -24.23
CA HIS A 7 22.32 -15.52 -22.82
C HIS A 7 22.54 -16.93 -22.23
N PRO A 8 23.68 -17.23 -21.57
CA PRO A 8 24.01 -18.57 -21.02
C PRO A 8 22.94 -19.15 -20.08
N PHE A 9 22.12 -18.29 -19.47
CA PHE A 9 20.93 -18.67 -18.72
C PHE A 9 19.95 -19.53 -19.53
N ASN A 10 19.74 -19.23 -20.81
CA ASN A 10 18.84 -19.98 -21.67
C ASN A 10 19.42 -21.33 -22.07
N ASP A 11 20.74 -21.44 -22.24
CA ASP A 11 21.41 -22.73 -22.47
C ASP A 11 21.25 -23.67 -21.27
N ALA A 12 21.42 -23.13 -20.06
CA ALA A 12 21.21 -23.89 -18.82
C ALA A 12 19.75 -24.34 -18.64
N ARG A 13 18.77 -23.58 -19.13
CA ARG A 13 17.35 -23.96 -19.16
C ARG A 13 17.08 -25.04 -20.20
N ALA A 14 17.63 -24.90 -21.40
CA ALA A 14 17.51 -25.88 -22.47
C ALA A 14 18.10 -27.24 -22.06
N ALA A 15 19.25 -27.25 -21.37
CA ALA A 15 19.85 -28.48 -20.82
C ALA A 15 18.95 -29.20 -19.80
N ARG A 16 17.97 -28.50 -19.21
CA ARG A 16 16.97 -29.03 -18.28
C ARG A 16 15.59 -29.24 -18.93
N GLY A 17 15.48 -29.10 -20.26
CA GLY A 17 14.21 -29.20 -21.00
C GLY A 17 13.23 -28.04 -20.75
N LEU A 18 13.70 -26.92 -20.19
CA LEU A 18 12.87 -25.76 -19.87
C LEU A 18 12.88 -24.75 -21.04
N PRO A 19 11.75 -24.06 -21.29
CA PRO A 19 11.66 -23.07 -22.37
C PRO A 19 12.54 -21.84 -22.10
N ALA A 20 13.11 -21.27 -23.16
CA ALA A 20 13.94 -20.06 -23.08
C ALA A 20 13.12 -18.81 -22.69
N ILE A 21 13.72 -17.92 -21.91
CA ILE A 21 13.18 -16.58 -21.63
C ILE A 21 13.97 -15.61 -22.49
N ASN A 22 13.42 -15.28 -23.66
CA ASN A 22 14.08 -14.50 -24.71
C ASN A 22 13.40 -13.14 -24.97
N SER A 23 12.31 -12.86 -24.27
CA SER A 23 11.47 -11.67 -24.44
C SER A 23 10.90 -11.25 -23.09
N PHE A 24 10.71 -9.94 -22.94
CA PHE A 24 9.95 -9.34 -21.86
C PHE A 24 9.20 -8.13 -22.42
N TRP A 25 7.99 -7.92 -21.91
CA TRP A 25 7.16 -6.78 -22.27
C TRP A 25 7.10 -5.81 -21.09
N VAL A 26 7.55 -4.59 -21.33
CA VAL A 26 7.45 -3.52 -20.34
C VAL A 26 6.11 -2.81 -20.56
N HIS A 27 5.36 -2.64 -19.48
CA HIS A 27 4.12 -1.88 -19.44
C HIS A 27 4.13 -0.93 -18.24
N GLY A 28 3.31 0.12 -18.26
CA GLY A 28 3.23 1.09 -17.16
C GLY A 28 4.44 2.01 -17.04
N THR A 29 5.12 2.32 -18.16
CA THR A 29 6.25 3.26 -18.13
C THR A 29 5.75 4.69 -17.93
N GLY A 30 6.49 5.47 -17.16
CA GLY A 30 6.23 6.90 -16.91
C GLY A 30 7.49 7.61 -16.45
N ALA A 31 7.57 8.91 -16.70
CA ALA A 31 8.63 9.73 -16.13
C ALA A 31 8.33 9.95 -14.64
N LEU A 32 9.35 9.76 -13.79
CA LEU A 32 9.24 10.19 -12.40
C LEU A 32 9.04 11.72 -12.37
N PRO A 33 8.14 12.24 -11.54
CA PRO A 33 7.99 13.68 -11.37
C PRO A 33 9.33 14.33 -10.97
N PRO A 34 9.66 15.52 -11.51
CA PRO A 34 10.85 16.25 -11.10
C PRO A 34 10.86 16.48 -9.60
N GLY A 35 11.99 16.20 -8.93
CA GLY A 35 12.13 16.39 -7.49
C GLY A 35 11.55 15.28 -6.61
N LEU A 36 11.11 14.15 -7.20
CA LEU A 36 10.79 12.96 -6.42
C LEU A 36 12.05 12.47 -5.69
N THR A 37 12.04 12.60 -4.36
CA THR A 37 13.10 12.13 -3.47
C THR A 37 12.56 10.99 -2.62
N ALA A 38 13.41 10.01 -2.34
CA ALA A 38 13.05 8.94 -1.42
C ALA A 38 12.77 9.56 -0.04
N PRO A 39 11.69 9.14 0.65
CA PRO A 39 11.42 9.65 1.99
C PRO A 39 12.57 9.25 2.94
N ALA A 40 12.91 10.15 3.86
CA ALA A 40 13.99 9.93 4.82
C ALA A 40 13.75 8.72 5.75
N GLN A 41 12.47 8.39 5.98
CA GLN A 41 12.06 7.19 6.68
C GLN A 41 11.09 6.40 5.80
N PRO A 42 11.29 5.08 5.63
CA PRO A 42 10.34 4.26 4.93
C PRO A 42 9.00 4.22 5.69
N PRO A 43 7.86 4.15 4.99
CA PRO A 43 6.57 3.98 5.65
C PRO A 43 6.53 2.63 6.35
N GLN A 44 5.88 2.59 7.51
CA GLN A 44 5.51 1.32 8.13
C GLN A 44 4.39 0.68 7.30
N VAL A 45 4.64 -0.51 6.75
CA VAL A 45 3.66 -1.26 5.96
C VAL A 45 3.13 -2.41 6.79
N ALA A 46 1.80 -2.53 6.87
CA ALA A 46 1.14 -3.58 7.62
C ALA A 46 0.65 -4.70 6.68
N ASP A 47 1.57 -5.62 6.33
CA ASP A 47 1.32 -6.66 5.31
C ASP A 47 0.63 -7.94 5.81
N ALA A 48 0.22 -7.98 7.09
CA ALA A 48 -0.33 -9.18 7.73
C ALA A 48 -1.60 -9.74 7.05
N LEU A 49 -2.33 -8.91 6.31
CA LEU A 49 -3.52 -9.30 5.55
C LEU A 49 -3.20 -10.06 4.25
N ARG A 50 -2.02 -9.85 3.67
CA ARG A 50 -1.68 -10.36 2.33
C ARG A 50 -1.56 -11.88 2.29
N ALA A 51 -0.79 -12.45 3.21
CA ALA A 51 -0.54 -13.89 3.24
C ALA A 51 -1.82 -14.74 3.45
N PRO A 52 -2.75 -14.42 4.37
CA PRO A 52 -4.00 -15.17 4.48
C PRO A 52 -4.93 -14.94 3.29
N ALA A 53 -4.94 -13.74 2.69
CA ALA A 53 -5.73 -13.50 1.47
C ALA A 53 -5.29 -14.36 0.29
N LEU A 54 -3.97 -14.48 0.05
CA LEU A 54 -3.41 -15.31 -1.03
C LEU A 54 -3.65 -16.82 -0.84
N ARG A 55 -3.89 -17.26 0.40
CA ARG A 55 -4.19 -18.66 0.74
C ARG A 55 -5.68 -18.94 0.87
N GLU A 56 -6.53 -17.94 0.62
CA GLU A 56 -7.98 -18.00 0.84
C GLU A 56 -8.37 -18.40 2.28
N ASP A 57 -7.50 -18.10 3.25
CA ASP A 57 -7.69 -18.42 4.66
C ASP A 57 -8.48 -17.28 5.32
N TRP A 58 -9.80 -17.29 5.14
CA TRP A 58 -10.67 -16.20 5.59
C TRP A 58 -10.74 -16.06 7.11
N ARG A 59 -10.52 -17.16 7.86
CA ARG A 59 -10.46 -17.09 9.32
C ARG A 59 -9.21 -16.38 9.79
N ALA A 60 -8.04 -16.72 9.23
CA ALA A 60 -6.81 -16.01 9.54
C ALA A 60 -6.84 -14.57 9.04
N TRP A 61 -7.49 -14.31 7.90
CA TRP A 61 -7.66 -12.96 7.35
C TRP A 61 -8.49 -12.08 8.28
N ALA A 62 -9.63 -12.56 8.79
CA ALA A 62 -10.44 -11.85 9.78
C ALA A 62 -9.67 -11.61 11.09
N SER A 63 -8.89 -12.59 11.55
CA SER A 63 -8.04 -12.42 12.73
C SER A 63 -6.94 -11.37 12.52
N ALA A 64 -6.35 -11.32 11.32
CA ALA A 64 -5.33 -10.33 10.97
C ALA A 64 -5.90 -8.92 10.93
N TRP A 65 -7.16 -8.75 10.50
CA TRP A 65 -7.88 -7.46 10.63
C TRP A 65 -8.02 -7.01 12.08
N ASN A 66 -8.47 -7.90 12.97
CA ASN A 66 -8.59 -7.57 14.39
C ASN A 66 -7.24 -7.20 15.02
N ALA A 67 -6.17 -7.90 14.65
CA ALA A 67 -4.82 -7.59 15.13
C ALA A 67 -4.30 -6.25 14.59
N LEU A 68 -4.63 -5.92 13.34
CA LEU A 68 -4.29 -4.64 12.73
C LEU A 68 -5.00 -3.48 13.45
N ASP A 69 -6.29 -3.63 13.70
CA ASP A 69 -7.13 -2.65 14.39
C ASP A 69 -6.64 -2.39 15.83
N ALA A 70 -6.46 -3.46 16.62
CA ALA A 70 -6.04 -3.36 18.02
C ALA A 70 -4.56 -2.96 18.20
N GLY A 71 -3.75 -3.06 17.15
CA GLY A 71 -2.30 -2.79 17.20
C GLY A 71 -1.93 -1.45 16.54
N PRO A 72 -1.35 -1.48 15.33
CA PRO A 72 -0.81 -0.28 14.69
C PRO A 72 -1.86 0.81 14.42
N VAL A 73 -3.12 0.44 14.14
CA VAL A 73 -4.19 1.41 13.91
C VAL A 73 -4.59 2.10 15.22
N ALA A 74 -4.76 1.36 16.31
CA ALA A 74 -5.02 1.93 17.63
C ALA A 74 -3.88 2.88 18.08
N GLU A 75 -2.63 2.53 17.80
CA GLU A 75 -1.49 3.39 18.09
C GLU A 75 -1.49 4.69 17.27
N LEU A 76 -1.76 4.60 15.95
CA LEU A 76 -1.92 5.77 15.09
C LEU A 76 -3.07 6.67 15.55
N LEU A 77 -4.19 6.09 16.00
CA LEU A 77 -5.31 6.83 16.55
C LEU A 77 -4.90 7.58 17.82
N ARG A 78 -4.22 6.90 18.76
CA ARG A 78 -3.72 7.52 20.00
C ARG A 78 -2.79 8.70 19.71
N GLN A 79 -1.89 8.57 18.75
CA GLN A 79 -1.00 9.64 18.32
C GLN A 79 -1.80 10.83 17.74
N ALA A 80 -2.79 10.54 16.89
CA ALA A 80 -3.67 11.56 16.32
C ALA A 80 -4.46 12.32 17.40
N GLU A 81 -4.98 11.61 18.41
CA GLU A 81 -5.74 12.20 19.53
C GLU A 81 -4.86 13.07 20.43
N GLN A 82 -3.58 12.71 20.57
CA GLN A 82 -2.56 13.53 21.24
C GLN A 82 -2.15 14.76 20.42
N GLY A 83 -2.68 14.93 19.21
CA GLY A 83 -2.35 16.04 18.31
C GLY A 83 -1.02 15.85 17.59
N GLN A 84 -0.43 14.66 17.61
CA GLN A 84 0.75 14.37 16.82
C GLN A 84 0.38 14.26 15.33
N PRO A 85 1.22 14.77 14.42
CA PRO A 85 0.96 14.64 12.99
C PRO A 85 1.10 13.17 12.56
N VAL A 86 -0.01 12.57 12.15
CA VAL A 86 -0.03 11.21 11.59
C VAL A 86 -0.43 11.23 10.12
N ARG A 87 0.08 10.26 9.37
CA ARG A 87 -0.29 9.97 7.98
C ARG A 87 -0.65 8.50 7.85
N LEU A 88 -1.81 8.21 7.27
CA LEU A 88 -2.28 6.86 7.00
C LEU A 88 -2.59 6.76 5.50
N THR A 89 -2.00 5.79 4.82
CA THR A 89 -2.32 5.47 3.43
C THR A 89 -3.00 4.12 3.37
N LEU A 90 -4.22 4.08 2.84
CA LEU A 90 -4.93 2.85 2.51
C LEU A 90 -4.70 2.54 1.04
N SER A 91 -4.10 1.40 0.74
CA SER A 91 -3.76 1.00 -0.64
C SER A 91 -4.52 -0.26 -1.02
N GLY A 92 -5.20 -0.21 -2.17
CA GLY A 92 -5.77 -1.36 -2.87
C GLY A 92 -4.92 -1.76 -4.07
N GLU A 93 -5.51 -2.54 -4.98
CA GLU A 93 -4.83 -3.02 -6.19
C GLU A 93 -4.60 -1.88 -7.20
N HIS A 94 -5.58 -0.98 -7.36
CA HIS A 94 -5.56 0.07 -8.38
C HIS A 94 -5.55 1.49 -7.81
N SER A 95 -5.84 1.64 -6.53
CA SER A 95 -6.02 2.95 -5.89
C SER A 95 -5.28 2.98 -4.56
N ALA A 96 -4.89 4.19 -4.15
CA ALA A 96 -4.39 4.43 -2.81
C ALA A 96 -4.92 5.79 -2.34
N GLN A 97 -5.47 5.82 -1.12
CA GLN A 97 -5.97 7.03 -0.50
C GLN A 97 -5.13 7.37 0.72
N THR A 98 -4.65 8.61 0.78
CA THR A 98 -3.81 9.08 1.89
C THR A 98 -4.56 10.10 2.74
N PHE A 99 -4.66 9.79 4.03
CA PHE A 99 -5.17 10.65 5.09
C PHE A 99 -4.01 11.22 5.91
N HIS A 100 -4.14 12.47 6.32
CA HIS A 100 -3.18 13.11 7.21
C HIS A 100 -3.92 14.01 8.19
N THR A 101 -3.41 14.11 9.42
CA THR A 101 -3.91 15.10 10.37
C THR A 101 -3.29 16.45 10.04
N ALA A 102 -4.09 17.42 9.60
CA ALA A 102 -3.71 18.82 9.61
C ALA A 102 -3.96 19.40 11.01
N PRO A 103 -3.13 20.32 11.54
CA PRO A 103 -3.42 21.02 12.77
C PRO A 103 -4.71 21.84 12.59
N LEU A 104 -5.82 21.31 13.09
CA LEU A 104 -7.13 21.96 12.98
C LEU A 104 -7.16 23.13 13.96
N GLY A 105 -7.35 24.36 13.44
CA GLY A 105 -7.69 25.50 14.29
C GLY A 105 -8.99 25.23 15.07
N LEU A 106 -9.17 25.88 16.23
CA LEU A 106 -10.33 25.67 17.13
C LEU A 106 -11.68 25.66 16.40
N VAL A 107 -11.85 26.51 15.37
CA VAL A 107 -13.07 26.60 14.54
C VAL A 107 -13.35 25.32 13.74
N GLN A 108 -12.31 24.65 13.22
CA GLN A 108 -12.46 23.42 12.45
C GLN A 108 -12.81 22.22 13.34
N ARG A 109 -12.41 22.21 14.62
CA ARG A 109 -12.84 21.18 15.59
C ARG A 109 -14.35 21.23 15.83
N ILE A 110 -14.91 22.43 15.95
CA ILE A 110 -16.36 22.64 16.12
C ILE A 110 -17.12 22.21 14.86
N GLN A 111 -16.62 22.56 13.66
CA GLN A 111 -17.25 22.16 12.40
C GLN A 111 -17.21 20.65 12.17
N ARG A 112 -16.13 19.96 12.54
CA ARG A 112 -16.01 18.50 12.41
C ARG A 112 -16.99 17.75 13.31
N PHE A 113 -17.30 18.30 14.48
CA PHE A 113 -18.33 17.75 15.38
C PHE A 113 -19.75 17.88 14.79
N LEU A 114 -19.98 18.88 13.94
CA LEU A 114 -21.27 19.15 13.30
C LEU A 114 -21.44 18.48 11.92
N ARG A 115 -20.36 17.97 11.32
CA ARG A 115 -20.38 17.24 10.05
C ARG A 115 -19.54 15.97 10.14
N PRO A 116 -20.06 14.89 10.74
CA PRO A 116 -19.41 13.59 10.63
C PRO A 116 -19.38 13.19 9.15
N GLN A 117 -18.18 13.03 8.59
CA GLN A 117 -18.03 12.41 7.28
C GLN A 117 -18.51 10.96 7.39
N ARG A 118 -19.54 10.61 6.63
CA ARG A 118 -20.12 9.28 6.65
C ARG A 118 -19.18 8.32 5.95
N PHE A 119 -18.85 7.22 6.63
CA PHE A 119 -17.98 6.15 6.12
C PHE A 119 -18.43 5.57 4.76
N MET A 120 -19.71 5.69 4.42
CA MET A 120 -20.25 5.26 3.12
C MET A 120 -19.71 6.08 1.93
N ASP A 121 -19.45 7.38 2.10
CA ASP A 121 -18.97 8.23 1.00
C ASP A 121 -17.49 7.95 0.66
N MET A 122 -16.76 7.27 1.55
CA MET A 122 -15.35 6.90 1.37
C MET A 122 -15.18 5.64 0.51
N ARG A 123 -16.17 4.73 0.53
CA ARG A 123 -16.12 3.47 -0.25
C ARG A 123 -16.20 3.69 -1.76
N GLU A 124 -16.74 4.81 -2.21
CA GLU A 124 -16.82 5.16 -3.64
C GLU A 124 -15.49 5.72 -4.19
N GLN A 125 -14.51 5.99 -3.32
CA GLN A 125 -13.23 6.62 -3.70
C GLN A 125 -12.03 5.65 -3.72
N LEU A 126 -12.24 4.38 -3.34
CA LEU A 126 -11.26 3.30 -3.38
C LEU A 126 -11.55 2.39 -4.57
#